data_AF-A0A017HMX9-F1
#
_entry.id   AF-A0A017HMX9-F1
#
_cell.length_a   1.000
_cell.length_b   1.000
_cell.length_c   1.000
_cell.angle_alpha   90.00
_cell.angle_beta   90.00
_cell.angle_gamma   90.00
#
_symmetry.space_group_name_H-M   'P 1'
#
loop_
_entity.id
_entity.type
_entity.pdbx_description
1 polymer ?
#
loop_
_entity_poly.entity_id
_entity_poly.type
_entity_poly.pdbx_seq_one_letter_code
_entity_poly.pdbx_strand_id
1 'polypeptide(L)' 'MTRTGLGLSQPEFAARFHVPVGTLRDWEQARVTPPDFAVAYVRVIARHPDIVAEAVA' A
#
# COMPACT_ATOMS: atom_id res chain seq x y z
N MET A 1 -0.13 8.64 2.86
CA MET A 1 0.54 9.55 1.91
C MET A 1 0.86 8.87 0.58
N THR A 2 1.32 7.60 0.57
CA THR A 2 1.64 6.84 -0.65
C THR A 2 0.45 6.70 -1.61
N ARG A 3 -0.70 6.19 -1.15
CA ARG A 3 -1.90 6.04 -1.97
C ARG A 3 -2.45 7.38 -2.50
N THR A 4 -2.50 8.41 -1.65
CA THR A 4 -2.96 9.76 -2.04
C THR A 4 -2.02 10.41 -3.06
N GLY A 5 -0.72 10.16 -2.96
CA GLY A 5 0.26 10.60 -3.97
C GLY A 5 0.12 9.88 -5.32
N LEU A 6 -0.48 8.68 -5.32
CA LEU A 6 -0.80 7.91 -6.53
C LEU A 6 -2.21 8.17 -7.06
N GLY A 7 -3.03 8.98 -6.38
CA GLY A 7 -4.41 9.28 -6.79
C GLY A 7 -5.38 8.08 -6.70
N LEU A 8 -5.01 7.00 -6.01
CA LEU A 8 -5.81 5.78 -5.92
C LEU A 8 -6.75 5.82 -4.71
N SER A 9 -7.93 5.20 -4.78
CA SER A 9 -8.79 4.86 -3.64
C SER A 9 -8.23 3.67 -2.85
N GLN A 10 -8.71 3.45 -1.61
CA GLN A 10 -8.27 2.31 -0.77
C GLN A 10 -8.42 0.96 -1.51
N PRO A 11 -9.58 0.64 -2.15
CA PRO A 11 -9.72 -0.58 -2.92
C PRO A 11 -8.77 -0.69 -4.11
N GLU A 12 -8.54 0.41 -4.84
CA GLU A 12 -7.64 0.40 -6.00
C GLU A 12 -6.18 0.14 -5.59
N PHE A 13 -5.73 0.77 -4.49
CA PHE A 13 -4.40 0.50 -3.94
C PHE A 13 -4.28 -0.95 -3.45
N ALA A 14 -5.30 -1.42 -2.72
CA ALA A 14 -5.36 -2.78 -2.20
C ALA A 14 -5.25 -3.83 -3.30
N ALA A 15 -6.03 -3.65 -4.37
CA ALA A 15 -6.01 -4.53 -5.53
C ALA A 15 -4.68 -4.45 -6.27
N ARG A 16 -4.17 -3.24 -6.56
CA ARG A 16 -2.95 -3.04 -7.34
C ARG A 16 -1.68 -3.57 -6.67
N PHE A 17 -1.63 -3.59 -5.34
CA PHE A 17 -0.42 -3.92 -4.59
C PHE A 17 -0.57 -5.13 -3.66
N HIS A 18 -1.65 -5.92 -3.81
CA HIS A 18 -1.94 -7.10 -2.99
C HIS A 18 -1.88 -6.84 -1.47
N VAL A 19 -2.44 -5.70 -1.04
CA VAL A 19 -2.63 -5.38 0.37
C VAL A 19 -4.10 -5.52 0.70
N PRO A 20 -4.53 -6.40 1.62
CA PRO A 20 -5.95 -6.50 1.97
C PRO A 20 -6.52 -5.14 2.40
N VAL A 21 -7.65 -4.75 1.83
CA VAL A 21 -8.23 -3.40 2.06
C VAL A 21 -8.53 -3.13 3.54
N GLY A 22 -8.91 -4.16 4.30
CA GLY A 22 -9.13 -4.07 5.75
C GLY A 22 -7.82 -3.76 6.50
N THR A 23 -6.74 -4.48 6.16
CA THR A 23 -5.40 -4.26 6.72
C THR A 23 -4.87 -2.87 6.38
N LEU A 24 -5.00 -2.44 5.12
CA LEU A 24 -4.61 -1.09 4.71
C LEU A 24 -5.37 -0.02 5.52
N ARG A 25 -6.68 -0.22 5.72
CA ARG A 25 -7.52 0.68 6.50
C ARG A 25 -7.09 0.73 7.96
N ASP A 26 -6.76 -0.41 8.57
CA ASP A 26 -6.29 -0.48 9.95
C ASP A 26 -4.98 0.28 10.16
N TRP A 27 -4.07 0.21 9.18
CA TRP A 27 -2.84 0.99 9.19
C TRP A 27 -3.09 2.49 8.99
N GLU A 28 -3.91 2.86 8.00
CA GLU A 28 -4.23 4.27 7.71
C GLU A 28 -4.97 4.95 8.87
N GLN A 29 -5.77 4.20 9.64
CA GLN A 29 -6.51 4.68 10.81
C GLN A 29 -5.74 4.51 12.13
N ALA A 30 -4.47 4.09 12.08
CA ALA A 30 -3.63 3.82 13.26
C ALA A 30 -4.27 2.85 14.29
N ARG A 31 -5.15 1.95 13.84
CA ARG A 31 -5.74 0.90 14.69
C ARG A 31 -4.75 -0.21 14.99
N VAL A 32 -3.80 -0.42 14.08
CA VAL A 32 -2.72 -1.40 14.19
C VAL A 32 -1.42 -0.76 13.70
N THR A 33 -0.33 -0.93 14.45
CA THR A 33 1.01 -0.59 13.98
C THR A 33 1.42 -1.55 12.87
N PRO A 34 1.71 -1.07 11.65
CA PRO A 34 2.16 -1.94 10.57
C PRO A 34 3.50 -2.60 10.94
N PRO A 35 3.69 -3.89 10.63
CA PRO A 35 4.98 -4.55 10.82
C PRO A 35 6.04 -3.93 9.90
N ASP A 36 7.32 -4.09 10.24
CA ASP A 36 8.43 -3.45 9.52
C ASP A 36 8.44 -3.77 8.02
N PHE A 37 8.10 -5.00 7.63
CA PHE A 37 8.02 -5.38 6.22
C PHE A 37 6.95 -4.60 5.46
N ALA A 38 5.83 -4.26 6.10
CA ALA A 38 4.77 -3.48 5.47
C ALA A 38 5.20 -2.03 5.27
N VAL A 39 5.92 -1.46 6.26
CA VAL A 39 6.53 -0.13 6.12
C VAL A 39 7.55 -0.11 4.99
N ALA A 40 8.41 -1.12 4.91
CA ALA A 40 9.37 -1.28 3.82
C ALA A 40 8.67 -1.40 2.47
N TYR A 41 7.64 -2.24 2.37
CA TYR A 41 6.88 -2.46 1.13
C TYR A 41 6.21 -1.17 0.64
N VAL A 42 5.50 -0.44 1.52
CA VAL A 42 4.87 0.84 1.18
C VAL A 42 5.89 1.91 0.77
N ARG A 43 7.12 1.87 1.34
CA ARG A 43 8.22 2.75 0.93
C ARG A 43 8.78 2.43 -0.46
N VAL A 44 8.76 1.16 -0.87
CA VAL A 44 9.18 0.74 -2.23
C VAL A 44 8.10 1.14 -3.23
N ILE A 45 6.82 0.87 -2.93
CA ILE A 45 5.68 1.30 -3.75
C ILE A 45 5.72 2.82 -3.98
N ALA A 46 6.02 3.61 -2.95
CA ALA A 46 6.10 5.06 -3.07
C ALA A 46 7.18 5.55 -4.05
N ARG A 47 8.26 4.78 -4.24
CA ARG A 47 9.38 5.14 -5.12
C ARG A 47 9.24 4.54 -6.52
N HIS A 48 8.71 3.33 -6.60
CA HIS A 48 8.66 2.53 -7.84
C HIS A 48 7.29 1.87 -8.00
N PRO A 49 6.19 2.64 -8.09
CA PRO A 49 4.84 2.09 -8.11
C PRO A 49 4.59 1.17 -9.30
N ASP A 50 5.18 1.46 -10.47
CA ASP A 50 4.98 0.66 -11.67
C ASP A 50 5.75 -0.67 -11.62
N ILE A 51 7.00 -0.64 -11.16
CA ILE A 51 7.81 -1.86 -10.97
C ILE A 51 7.15 -2.80 -9.97
N VAL A 52 6.67 -2.26 -8.84
CA VAL A 52 6.00 -3.11 -7.85
C VAL A 52 4.71 -3.67 -8.42
N ALA A 53 3.87 -2.85 -9.05
CA ALA A 53 2.62 -3.31 -9.65
C ALA A 53 2.83 -4.39 -10.70
N GLU A 54 3.87 -4.28 -11.54
CA GLU A 54 4.25 -5.32 -12.50
C GLU A 54 4.71 -6.60 -11.79
N ALA A 55 5.56 -6.47 -10.77
CA ALA A 55 6.15 -7.61 -10.08
C ALA A 55 5.15 -8.44 -9.25
N VAL A 56 4.02 -7.84 -8.84
CA VAL A 56 3.00 -8.51 -8.02
C VAL A 56 1.72 -8.86 -8.78
N ALA A 57 1.64 -8.54 -10.08
CA ALA A 57 0.47 -8.77 -10.92
C ALA A 57 0.06 -10.25 -11.07
#